data_AF-A0AAI9IA71-F1
#
_entry.id   AF-A0AAI9IA71-F1
#
_cell.length_a   1.000
_cell.length_b   1.000
_cell.length_c   1.000
_cell.angle_alpha   90.00
_cell.angle_beta   90.00
_cell.angle_gamma   90.00
#
_symmetry.space_group_name_H-M   'P 1'
#
loop_
_entity.id
_entity.type
_entity.pdbx_description
1 polymer ?
#
loop_
_entity_poly.entity_id
_entity_poly.type
_entity_poly.pdbx_seq_one_letter_code
_entity_poly.pdbx_strand_id
1 'polypeptide(L)' 'MEYDVVIVGGGPAGLSAAIRLKQLASQQHREVSVCVLEKGSEVG' A
#
# COMPACT_ATOMS: atom_id res chain seq x y z
N MET A 1 -0.33 14.64 -7.05
CA MET A 1 -1.14 13.52 -6.51
C MET A 1 -0.64 13.29 -5.11
N GLU A 2 -1.51 13.38 -4.11
CA GLU A 2 -1.14 13.27 -2.68
C GLU A 2 -1.49 11.87 -2.17
N TYR A 3 -0.58 11.26 -1.41
CA TYR A 3 -0.76 9.96 -0.78
C TYR A 3 -0.35 10.05 0.68
N ASP A 4 -1.09 9.42 1.58
CA ASP A 4 -0.72 9.32 3.00
C ASP A 4 0.49 8.41 3.20
N VAL A 5 0.59 7.35 2.38
CA VAL A 5 1.69 6.39 2.41
C VAL A 5 2.11 6.02 0.98
N VAL A 6 3.42 6.04 0.73
CA VAL A 6 4.03 5.51 -0.49
C VAL A 6 4.94 4.33 -0.11
N ILE A 7 4.72 3.19 -0.74
CA ILE A 7 5.50 1.97 -0.58
C ILE A 7 6.31 1.75 -1.85
N VAL A 8 7.63 1.58 -1.72
CA VAL A 8 8.53 1.30 -2.86
C VAL A 8 8.92 -0.17 -2.80
N GLY A 9 8.51 -0.93 -3.82
CA GLY A 9 8.59 -2.38 -3.92
C GLY A 9 7.20 -3.04 -3.86
N GLY A 10 6.76 -3.62 -4.97
CA GLY A 10 5.50 -4.33 -5.16
C GLY A 10 5.60 -5.85 -5.00
N GLY A 11 6.65 -6.34 -4.35
CA GLY A 11 6.78 -7.75 -3.96
C GLY A 11 5.93 -8.11 -2.71
N PRO A 12 6.07 -9.35 -2.19
CA PRO A 12 5.21 -9.85 -1.10
C PRO A 12 5.19 -8.97 0.14
N ALA A 13 6.34 -8.40 0.53
CA ALA A 13 6.43 -7.54 1.70
C ALA A 13 5.67 -6.22 1.53
N GLY A 14 5.85 -5.56 0.38
CA GLY A 14 5.21 -4.26 0.10
C GLY A 14 3.69 -4.39 -0.07
N LEU A 15 3.24 -5.42 -0.78
CA LEU A 15 1.81 -5.73 -0.91
C LEU A 15 1.19 -6.12 0.43
N SER A 16 1.88 -6.94 1.24
CA SER A 16 1.39 -7.30 2.57
C SER A 16 1.25 -6.07 3.47
N ALA A 17 2.21 -5.14 3.42
CA ALA A 17 2.14 -3.88 4.15
C ALA A 17 0.97 -3.02 3.67
N ALA A 18 0.78 -2.86 2.35
CA ALA A 18 -0.33 -2.10 1.78
C ALA A 18 -1.70 -2.65 2.21
N ILE A 19 -1.87 -3.97 2.12
CA ILE A 19 -3.09 -4.67 2.53
C ILE A 19 -3.34 -4.46 4.03
N ARG A 20 -2.32 -4.66 4.87
CA ARG A 20 -2.47 -4.53 6.32
C ARG A 20 -2.81 -3.09 6.74
N LEU A 21 -2.21 -2.08 6.09
CA LEU A 21 -2.53 -0.67 6.31
C LEU A 21 -3.99 -0.37 5.99
N LYS A 22 -4.50 -0.83 4.84
CA LYS A 22 -5.90 -0.64 4.47
C LYS A 22 -6.87 -1.34 5.43
N GLN A 23 -6.54 -2.55 5.87
CA GLN A 23 -7.34 -3.26 6.89
C GLN A 23 -7.39 -2.49 8.21
N LEU A 24 -6.26 -1.98 8.71
CA LEU A 24 -6.23 -1.17 9.93
C LEU A 24 -7.03 0.12 9.79
N ALA A 25 -6.90 0.80 8.65
CA ALA A 25 -7.67 2.01 8.35
C ALA A 25 -9.18 1.74 8.37
N SER A 26 -9.61 0.65 7.74
CA SER A 26 -11.01 0.21 7.75
C SER A 26 -11.51 -0.11 9.16
N GLN A 27 -10.72 -0.80 9.98
CA GLN A 27 -11.07 -1.10 11.38
C GLN A 27 -11.24 0.18 12.23
N GLN A 28 -10.50 1.24 11.89
CA GLN A 28 -10.54 2.52 12.57
C GLN A 28 -11.53 3.52 11.93
N HIS A 29 -12.33 3.08 10.94
CA HIS A 29 -13.25 3.95 10.18
C HIS A 29 -12.55 5.19 9.60
N ARG A 30 -11.30 5.02 9.14
CA ARG A 30 -10.48 6.07 8.58
C ARG A 30 -10.14 5.75 7.13
N GLU A 31 -10.10 6.78 6.29
CA GLU A 31 -9.53 6.66 4.95
C GLU A 31 -8.03 6.91 4.97
N VAL A 32 -7.28 6.06 4.27
CA VAL A 32 -5.83 6.18 4.06
C VAL A 32 -5.55 5.86 2.60
N SER A 33 -4.94 6.79 1.88
CA SER A 33 -4.49 6.61 0.51
C SER A 33 -3.09 5.98 0.49
N VAL A 34 -2.94 4.88 -0.24
CA VAL A 34 -1.68 4.12 -0.32
C VAL A 34 -1.29 3.96 -1.78
N CYS A 35 -0.07 4.36 -2.12
CA CYS A 35 0.55 4.10 -3.42
C CYS A 35 1.61 3.02 -3.28
N VAL A 36 1.61 2.04 -4.19
CA VAL A 36 2.68 1.03 -4.29
C VAL A 36 3.39 1.25 -5.61
N LEU A 37 4.70 1.46 -5.57
CA LEU A 37 5.56 1.65 -6.73
C LEU A 37 6.41 0.39 -6.93
N GLU A 38 6.36 -0.20 -8.12
CA GLU A 38 7.20 -1.33 -8.51
C GLU A 38 7.96 -0.97 -9.78
N LYS A 39 9.23 -1.37 -9.85
CA LYS A 39 10.09 -1.20 -11.03
C LYS A 39 9.79 -2.26 -12.09
N GLY A 40 9.43 -3.47 -11.66
CA GLY A 40 8.98 -4.56 -12.52
C GLY A 40 7.80 -4.15 -13.38
N SER A 41 7.65 -4.80 -14.54
CA SER A 41 6.47 -4.65 -15.38
C SER A 41 5.20 -5.20 -14.73
N GLU A 42 5.36 -5.99 -13.67
CA GLU A 42 4.30 -6.66 -12.93
C GLU A 42 4.60 -6.58 -11.42
N VAL A 43 3.56 -6.69 -10.60
CA VAL A 43 3.66 -6.83 -9.14
C VAL A 43 3.81 -8.31 -8.78
N GLY A 44 4.49 -8.59 -7.67
CA GLY A 44 4.86 -9.95 -7.24
C GLY A 44 6.36 -10.15 -7.16
#